data_AF-A0A7W5YJB1-F1
#
_entry.id   AF-A0A7W5YJB1-F1
#
_cell.length_a   1.000
_cell.length_b   1.000
_cell.length_c   1.000
_cell.angle_alpha   90.00
_cell.angle_beta   90.00
_cell.angle_gamma   90.00
#
_symmetry.space_group_name_H-M   'P 1'
#
loop_
_entity.id
_entity.type
_entity.pdbx_description
1 polymer ?
#
loop_
_entity_poly.entity_id
_entity_poly.type
_entity_poly.pdbx_seq_one_letter_code
_entity_poly.pdbx_strand_id
1 'polypeptide(L)'
;MSNKPNFFSSFATAVADLSGKPFTFVAALALVFVWAVSGPFFGYSETWQLVINTTTTIITFLMVFVLQNSQNRDGKALQAKLDELILTSQAANKFVGIEKLEEGELREMSKTLAEKAECVEEKADEKSAAEAASA
;
A
#
# COMPACT_ATOMS: atom_id res chain seq x y z
N MET A 1 13.28 -18.65 -20.42
CA MET A 1 12.99 -18.04 -19.10
C MET A 1 11.91 -18.88 -18.42
N SER A 2 12.25 -19.58 -17.34
CA SER A 2 11.35 -20.55 -16.69
C SER A 2 10.11 -19.87 -16.11
N ASN A 3 8.96 -20.18 -16.69
CA ASN A 3 7.64 -19.83 -16.19
C ASN A 3 7.35 -20.68 -14.93
N LYS A 4 7.79 -20.22 -13.75
CA LYS A 4 7.31 -20.80 -12.49
C LYS A 4 5.89 -20.30 -12.26
N PRO A 5 4.89 -21.18 -12.06
CA PRO A 5 3.58 -20.71 -11.67
C PRO A 5 3.73 -19.99 -10.33
N ASN A 6 3.43 -18.70 -10.30
CA ASN A 6 3.40 -17.90 -9.08
C ASN A 6 2.19 -18.32 -8.24
N PHE A 7 2.17 -19.57 -7.76
CA PHE A 7 1.09 -20.15 -6.97
C PHE A 7 0.83 -19.31 -5.72
N PHE A 8 1.89 -18.90 -5.03
CA PHE A 8 1.79 -18.01 -3.87
C PHE A 8 1.20 -16.64 -4.25
N SER A 9 1.64 -16.02 -5.34
CA SER A 9 1.10 -14.72 -5.76
C SER A 9 -0.36 -14.81 -6.17
N SER A 10 -0.74 -15.88 -6.88
CA SER A 10 -2.12 -16.14 -7.30
C SER A 10 -3.02 -16.42 -6.10
N PHE A 11 -2.54 -17.23 -5.15
CA PHE A 11 -3.21 -17.50 -3.89
C PHE A 11 -3.37 -16.22 -3.04
N ALA A 12 -2.28 -15.46 -2.84
CA ALA A 12 -2.31 -14.24 -2.07
C ALA A 12 -3.24 -13.18 -2.70
N THR A 13 -3.26 -13.08 -4.04
CA THR A 13 -4.22 -12.21 -4.75
C THR A 13 -5.65 -12.67 -4.54
N ALA A 14 -5.93 -13.97 -4.69
CA ALA A 14 -7.26 -14.51 -4.49
C ALA A 14 -7.74 -14.32 -3.04
N VAL A 15 -6.88 -14.54 -2.05
CA VAL A 15 -7.19 -14.32 -0.63
C VAL A 15 -7.40 -12.84 -0.34
N ALA A 16 -6.56 -11.95 -0.87
CA ALA A 16 -6.73 -10.51 -0.71
C ALA A 16 -8.07 -10.04 -1.30
N ASP A 17 -8.38 -10.45 -2.54
CA ASP A 17 -9.64 -10.13 -3.23
C ASP A 17 -10.86 -10.70 -2.49
N LEU A 18 -10.74 -11.92 -1.93
CA LEU A 18 -11.82 -12.51 -1.13
C LEU A 18 -12.00 -11.74 0.18
N SER A 19 -10.91 -11.42 0.87
CA SER A 19 -10.94 -10.71 2.16
C SER A 19 -11.48 -9.28 2.07
N GLY A 20 -11.33 -8.62 0.91
CA GLY A 20 -11.84 -7.27 0.68
C GLY A 20 -13.34 -7.19 0.35
N LYS A 21 -14.02 -8.32 0.13
CA LYS A 21 -15.45 -8.33 -0.25
C LYS A 21 -16.35 -8.13 0.97
N PRO A 22 -17.42 -7.31 0.89
CA PRO A 22 -18.38 -7.14 1.99
C PRO A 22 -18.99 -8.47 2.48
N PHE A 23 -19.19 -9.43 1.57
CA PHE A 23 -19.73 -10.75 1.91
C PHE A 23 -18.83 -11.55 2.85
N THR A 24 -17.50 -11.49 2.70
CA THR A 24 -16.59 -12.24 3.58
C THR A 24 -16.53 -11.63 4.97
N PHE A 25 -16.68 -10.32 5.10
CA PHE A 25 -16.84 -9.67 6.40
C PHE A 25 -18.10 -10.16 7.13
N VAL A 26 -19.25 -10.21 6.44
CA VAL A 26 -20.50 -10.74 7.01
C VAL A 26 -20.35 -12.22 7.40
N ALA A 27 -19.69 -13.03 6.56
CA ALA A 27 -19.42 -14.43 6.87
C ALA A 27 -18.49 -14.59 8.10
N ALA A 28 -17.46 -13.75 8.22
CA ALA A 28 -16.57 -13.75 9.38
C ALA A 28 -17.32 -13.36 10.66
N LEU A 29 -18.19 -12.35 10.61
CA LEU A 29 -19.05 -11.99 11.74
C LEU A 29 -20.00 -13.12 12.13
N ALA A 30 -20.61 -13.80 11.14
CA ALA A 30 -21.46 -14.95 11.39
C ALA A 30 -20.69 -16.09 12.08
N LEU A 31 -19.45 -16.36 11.65
CA LEU A 31 -18.57 -17.35 12.30
C LEU A 31 -18.26 -16.99 13.75
N VAL A 32 -17.92 -15.72 14.03
CA VAL A 32 -17.68 -15.24 15.40
C VAL A 32 -18.95 -15.36 16.25
N PHE A 33 -20.12 -15.07 15.67
CA PHE A 33 -21.40 -15.19 16.37
C PHE A 33 -21.73 -16.65 16.69
N VAL A 34 -21.57 -17.56 15.73
CA VAL A 34 -21.74 -19.01 15.94
C VAL A 34 -20.82 -19.51 17.05
N TRP A 35 -19.54 -19.11 17.02
CA TRP A 35 -18.59 -19.43 18.07
C TRP A 35 -19.07 -18.92 19.44
N ALA A 36 -19.49 -17.65 19.54
CA ALA A 36 -19.97 -17.08 20.79
C ALA A 36 -21.20 -17.83 21.35
N VAL A 37 -22.17 -18.15 20.49
CA VAL A 37 -23.39 -18.89 20.88
C VAL A 37 -23.10 -20.35 21.25
N SER A 38 -22.06 -20.95 20.68
CA SER A 38 -21.62 -22.29 21.08
C SER A 38 -20.85 -22.31 22.42
N GLY A 39 -20.31 -21.18 22.87
CA GLY A 39 -19.53 -21.07 24.11
C GLY A 39 -20.20 -21.59 25.38
N PRO A 40 -21.50 -21.31 25.65
CA PRO A 40 -22.23 -21.86 26.80
C PRO A 40 -22.28 -23.39 26.85
N PHE A 41 -22.33 -24.07 25.70
CA PHE A 41 -22.31 -25.55 25.65
C PHE A 41 -20.97 -26.13 26.13
N PHE A 42 -19.89 -25.37 25.99
CA PHE A 42 -18.54 -25.75 26.42
C PHE A 42 -18.12 -25.06 27.72
N GLY A 43 -19.05 -24.40 28.42
CA GLY A 43 -18.79 -23.68 29.67
C GLY A 43 -17.74 -22.58 29.55
N TYR A 44 -17.51 -22.03 28.34
CA TYR A 44 -16.42 -21.10 28.05
C TYR A 44 -15.04 -21.58 28.55
N SER A 45 -14.78 -22.89 28.44
CA SER A 45 -13.53 -23.49 28.91
C SER A 45 -12.26 -22.84 28.34
N GLU A 46 -11.14 -23.00 29.06
CA GLU A 46 -9.81 -22.55 28.60
C GLU A 46 -9.47 -23.12 27.21
N THR A 47 -9.76 -24.40 26.96
CA THR A 47 -9.55 -25.02 25.65
C THR A 47 -10.41 -24.38 24.56
N TRP A 48 -11.67 -24.04 24.88
CA TRP A 48 -12.58 -23.37 23.95
C TRP A 48 -12.08 -21.99 23.51
N GLN A 49 -11.57 -21.20 24.46
CA GLN A 49 -10.99 -19.89 24.20
C GLN A 49 -9.65 -20.00 23.46
N LEU A 50 -8.81 -20.96 23.87
CA LEU A 50 -7.49 -21.20 23.27
C LEU A 50 -7.60 -21.56 21.79
N VAL A 51 -8.60 -22.35 21.39
CA VAL A 51 -8.80 -22.74 19.99
C VAL A 51 -9.04 -21.52 19.10
N ILE A 52 -9.95 -20.60 19.48
CA ILE A 52 -10.21 -19.42 18.64
C ILE A 52 -9.03 -18.45 18.65
N ASN A 53 -8.38 -18.26 19.80
CA ASN A 53 -7.27 -17.34 19.95
C ASN A 53 -6.06 -17.81 19.11
N THR A 54 -5.72 -19.09 19.23
CA THR A 54 -4.62 -19.72 18.48
C THR A 54 -4.91 -19.68 16.98
N THR A 55 -6.13 -20.03 16.57
CA THR A 55 -6.52 -20.03 15.16
C THR A 55 -6.45 -18.64 14.55
N THR A 56 -7.01 -17.63 15.23
CA THR A 56 -7.00 -16.24 14.75
C THR A 56 -5.58 -15.70 14.66
N THR A 57 -4.72 -16.05 15.62
CA THR A 57 -3.30 -15.65 15.61
C THR A 57 -2.56 -16.23 14.41
N ILE A 58 -2.72 -17.52 14.12
CA ILE A 58 -2.11 -18.17 12.94
C ILE A 58 -2.63 -17.52 11.65
N ILE A 59 -3.95 -17.32 11.53
CA ILE A 59 -4.55 -16.67 10.36
C ILE A 59 -3.99 -15.26 10.18
N THR A 60 -3.90 -14.47 11.26
CA THR A 60 -3.37 -13.11 11.22
C THR A 60 -1.90 -13.09 10.80
N PHE A 61 -1.08 -14.00 11.35
CA PHE A 61 0.32 -14.13 10.98
C PHE A 61 0.49 -14.43 9.48
N LEU A 62 -0.30 -15.37 8.94
CA LEU A 62 -0.32 -15.66 7.51
C LEU A 62 -0.85 -14.49 6.68
N MET A 63 -1.86 -13.78 7.18
CA MET A 63 -2.46 -12.61 6.54
C MET A 63 -1.44 -11.49 6.35
N VAL A 64 -0.49 -11.30 7.28
CA VAL A 64 0.59 -10.32 7.11
C VAL A 64 1.39 -10.60 5.83
N PHE A 65 1.76 -11.85 5.55
CA PHE A 65 2.49 -12.18 4.31
C PHE A 65 1.64 -12.00 3.06
N VAL A 66 0.35 -12.38 3.12
CA VAL A 66 -0.60 -12.19 2.02
C VAL A 66 -0.76 -10.70 1.71
N LEU A 67 -0.96 -9.89 2.76
CA LEU A 67 -1.12 -8.45 2.66
C LEU A 67 0.16 -7.80 2.13
N GLN A 68 1.33 -8.17 2.64
CA GLN A 68 2.62 -7.68 2.14
C GLN A 68 2.83 -8.03 0.66
N ASN A 69 2.45 -9.24 0.22
CA ASN A 69 2.56 -9.60 -1.19
C ASN A 69 1.62 -8.75 -2.08
N SER A 70 0.37 -8.56 -1.65
CA SER A 70 -0.57 -7.70 -2.37
C SER A 70 -0.07 -6.25 -2.42
N GLN A 71 0.31 -5.69 -1.27
CA GLN A 71 0.81 -4.32 -1.14
C GLN A 71 2.09 -4.10 -1.94
N ASN A 72 3.03 -5.04 -1.95
CA ASN A 72 4.26 -4.95 -2.74
C ASN A 72 3.97 -4.95 -4.25
N ARG A 73 2.99 -5.74 -4.70
CA ARG A 73 2.57 -5.73 -6.11
C ARG A 73 1.91 -4.40 -6.48
N ASP A 74 0.99 -3.91 -5.66
CA ASP A 74 0.27 -2.67 -5.92
C ASP A 74 1.21 -1.45 -5.87
N GLY A 75 2.19 -1.45 -4.96
CA GLY A 75 3.25 -0.43 -4.90
C GLY A 75 4.09 -0.36 -6.17
N LYS A 76 4.50 -1.51 -6.73
CA LYS A 76 5.23 -1.56 -8.01
C LYS A 76 4.39 -1.07 -9.18
N ALA A 77 3.10 -1.41 -9.20
CA ALA A 77 2.18 -0.93 -10.25
C ALA A 77 1.97 0.58 -10.17
N LEU A 78 1.87 1.13 -8.96
CA LEU A 78 1.77 2.58 -8.74
C LEU A 78 3.03 3.30 -9.22
N GLN A 79 4.22 2.80 -8.86
CA GLN A 79 5.51 3.34 -9.34
C GLN A 79 5.58 3.36 -10.87
N ALA A 80 5.26 2.24 -11.53
CA ALA A 80 5.27 2.19 -13.00
C ALA A 80 4.31 3.20 -13.65
N LYS A 81 3.14 3.46 -13.04
CA LYS A 81 2.20 4.48 -13.53
C LYS A 81 2.73 5.91 -13.33
N LEU A 82 3.41 6.17 -12.22
CA LEU A 82 4.06 7.46 -11.95
C LEU A 82 5.23 7.68 -12.89
N ASP A 83 6.04 6.66 -13.14
CA ASP A 83 7.15 6.68 -14.09
C ASP A 83 6.66 7.05 -15.49
N GLU A 84 5.59 6.43 -15.98
CA GLU A 84 4.98 6.75 -17.27
C GLU A 84 4.46 8.20 -17.31
N LEU A 85 3.82 8.67 -16.23
CA LEU A 85 3.33 10.05 -16.15
C LEU A 85 4.48 11.06 -16.16
N ILE A 86 5.58 10.78 -15.47
CA ILE A 86 6.78 11.63 -15.47
C ILE A 86 7.41 11.64 -16.86
N LEU A 87 7.49 10.49 -17.53
CA LEU A 87 8.10 10.37 -18.85
C LEU A 87 7.29 11.08 -19.96
N THR A 88 5.97 11.10 -19.84
CA THR A 88 5.05 11.73 -20.81
C THR A 88 4.74 13.19 -20.48
N SER A 89 4.80 13.57 -19.21
CA SER A 89 4.86 14.97 -18.78
C SER A 89 6.24 15.55 -19.12
N GLN A 90 6.35 16.83 -19.45
CA GLN A 90 7.68 17.48 -19.56
C GLN A 90 8.43 17.59 -18.21
N ALA A 91 7.96 16.89 -17.17
CA ALA A 91 8.69 16.70 -15.94
C ALA A 91 9.98 15.90 -16.21
N ALA A 92 11.10 16.38 -15.70
CA ALA A 92 12.41 15.82 -16.02
C ALA A 92 12.44 14.29 -15.77
N ASN A 93 12.78 13.51 -16.81
CA ASN A 93 13.02 12.05 -16.78
C ASN A 93 13.92 11.55 -15.64
N LYS A 94 14.60 12.45 -14.91
CA LYS A 94 15.42 12.18 -13.72
C LYS A 94 14.63 11.59 -12.54
N PHE A 95 13.30 11.73 -12.49
CA PHE A 95 12.47 11.21 -11.40
C PHE A 95 11.93 9.79 -11.62
N VAL A 96 12.09 9.24 -12.83
CA VAL A 96 11.70 7.86 -13.14
C VAL A 96 12.60 6.88 -12.39
N GLY A 97 12.02 5.93 -11.66
CA GLY A 97 12.78 4.92 -10.92
C GLY A 97 13.47 5.41 -9.65
N ILE A 98 13.05 6.55 -9.10
CA ILE A 98 13.65 7.16 -7.91
C ILE A 98 13.59 6.23 -6.69
N GLU A 99 12.60 5.33 -6.62
CA GLU A 99 12.44 4.34 -5.55
C GLU A 99 13.61 3.34 -5.42
N LYS A 100 14.48 3.27 -6.44
CA LYS A 100 15.63 2.35 -6.47
C LYS A 100 16.92 3.01 -5.97
N LEU A 101 16.91 4.33 -5.76
CA LEU A 101 18.05 5.07 -5.25
C LEU A 101 18.28 4.75 -3.77
N GLU A 102 19.52 4.87 -3.33
CA GLU A 102 19.85 4.77 -1.90
C GLU A 102 19.26 5.97 -1.13
N GLU A 103 18.98 5.82 0.17
CA GLU A 103 18.34 6.87 0.99
C GLU A 103 19.07 8.22 0.91
N GLY A 104 20.41 8.20 0.83
CA GLY A 104 21.22 9.41 0.69
C GLY A 104 20.96 10.15 -0.62
N GLU A 105 20.93 9.42 -1.73
CA GLU A 105 20.68 9.96 -3.07
C GLU A 105 19.23 10.46 -3.23
N LEU A 106 18.28 9.74 -2.63
CA LEU A 106 16.87 10.12 -2.58
C LEU A 106 16.69 11.49 -1.90
N ARG A 107 17.40 11.70 -0.80
CA ARG A 107 17.32 12.91 0.03
C ARG A 107 17.99 14.12 -0.65
N GLU A 108 19.06 13.89 -1.39
CA GLU A 108 19.72 14.94 -2.19
C GLU A 108 18.85 15.39 -3.37
N MET A 109 18.20 14.43 -4.04
CA MET A 109 17.21 14.68 -5.07
C MET A 109 16.00 15.45 -4.53
N SER A 110 15.45 15.05 -3.37
CA SER A 110 14.32 15.75 -2.76
C SER A 110 14.67 17.18 -2.36
N LYS A 111 15.89 17.41 -1.86
CA LYS A 111 16.38 18.75 -1.50
C LYS A 111 16.50 19.65 -2.73
N THR A 112 17.08 19.12 -3.80
CA THR A 112 17.19 19.85 -5.08
C THR A 112 15.83 20.22 -5.66
N LEU A 113 14.82 19.36 -5.48
CA LEU A 113 13.44 19.64 -5.91
C LEU A 113 12.81 20.75 -5.07
N ALA A 114 12.98 20.71 -3.75
CA ALA A 114 12.48 21.75 -2.84
C ALA A 114 13.08 23.12 -3.16
N GLU A 115 14.40 23.19 -3.35
CA GLU A 115 15.10 24.43 -3.72
C GLU A 115 14.62 24.98 -5.08
N LYS A 116 14.38 24.10 -6.06
CA LYS A 116 13.83 24.51 -7.36
C LYS A 116 12.39 25.00 -7.26
N ALA A 117 11.57 24.41 -6.39
CA ALA A 117 10.19 24.83 -6.18
C ALA A 117 10.12 26.23 -5.56
N GLU A 118 10.91 26.49 -4.51
CA GLU A 118 11.02 27.83 -3.90
C GLU A 118 11.45 28.88 -4.94
N CYS A 119 12.44 28.56 -5.77
CA CYS A 119 12.97 29.49 -6.77
C CYS A 119 11.97 29.76 -7.93
N VAL A 120 11.03 28.85 -8.17
CA VAL A 120 9.93 29.06 -9.13
C VAL A 120 8.83 29.94 -8.51
N GLU A 121 8.52 29.74 -7.24
CA GLU A 121 7.53 30.53 -6.49
C GLU A 121 8.00 31.99 -6.36
N GLU A 122 9.25 32.22 -5.97
CA GLU A 122 9.86 33.55 -5.89
C GLU A 122 9.83 34.29 -7.24
N LYS A 123 10.12 33.58 -8.34
CA LYS A 123 10.05 34.17 -9.69
C LYS A 123 8.64 34.44 -10.17
N ALA A 124 7.65 33.67 -9.72
CA ALA A 124 6.24 33.91 -10.03
C ALA A 124 5.71 35.15 -9.28
N ASP A 125 6.16 35.34 -8.04
CA ASP A 125 5.85 36.50 -7.20
C ASP A 125 6.51 37.78 -7.73
N GLU A 126 7.81 37.73 -8.09
CA GLU A 126 8.51 38.87 -8.72
C GLU A 126 7.84 39.30 -10.03
N LYS A 127 7.43 38.34 -10.86
CA LYS A 127 6.78 38.63 -12.13
C LYS A 127 5.39 39.24 -11.94
N SER A 128 4.62 38.74 -10.97
CA SER A 128 3.29 39.30 -10.64
C SER A 128 3.40 40.72 -10.06
N ALA A 129 4.42 40.98 -9.24
CA ALA A 129 4.68 42.32 -8.71
C ALA A 129 5.14 43.31 -9.79
N ALA A 130 5.97 42.86 -10.74
CA ALA A 130 6.42 43.67 -11.86
C ALA A 130 5.28 44.02 -12.84
N GLU A 131 4.39 43.07 -13.12
CA GLU A 131 3.20 43.30 -13.97
C GLU A 131 2.23 44.29 -13.30
N ALA A 132 1.99 44.19 -12.00
CA ALA A 132 1.14 45.12 -11.23
C ALA A 132 1.72 46.54 -11.10
N ALA A 133 3.05 46.70 -11.15
CA ALA A 133 3.69 48.01 -11.14
C ALA A 133 3.75 48.68 -12.52
N SER A 134 3.48 47.92 -13.60
CA SER A 134 3.49 48.39 -14.98
C SER A 134 2.10 48.74 -15.55
N ALA A 135 1.03 48.46 -14.79
CA ALA A 135 -0.36 48.79 -15.08
C ALA A 135 -0.81 50.07 -14.39
#